data_AF-A0A497KVK8-F1
#
_entry.id   AF-A0A497KVK8-F1
#
_cell.length_a   1.000
_cell.length_b   1.000
_cell.length_c   1.000
_cell.angle_alpha   90.00
_cell.angle_beta   90.00
_cell.angle_gamma   90.00
#
_symmetry.space_group_name_H-M   'P 1'
#
loop_
_entity.id
_entity.type
_entity.pdbx_description
1 polymer ?
#
loop_
_entity_poly.entity_id
_entity_poly.type
_entity_poly.pdbx_seq_one_letter_code
_entity_poly.pdbx_strand_id
1 'polypeptide(L)'
;MIDWSKTKAYPWRTYIFVNLKGREPTGIVEPEDYDKVREEILQAIYSLRDPETGECPIALAVRKEDAEILGQWGDRVGDVIYYLKPGYTDVDLDRNQAVNLPLEKLRSLKDVEASTQICAHHQFLPTTTYGGMSIKAVFIMSGPGVKKGYRRRTPIWQIDVAPTIAFALGMPAPAQCDGKVVHDFFE
;
A
#
# COMPACT_ATOMS: atom_id res chain seq x y z
N MET A 1 23.53 -8.33 -10.73
CA MET A 1 23.83 -6.93 -11.12
C MET A 1 22.88 -6.56 -12.26
N ILE A 2 22.25 -5.38 -12.23
CA ILE A 2 21.27 -4.95 -13.25
C ILE A 2 22.02 -4.23 -14.39
N ASP A 3 21.69 -4.56 -15.65
CA ASP A 3 22.21 -3.86 -16.85
C ASP A 3 21.26 -2.72 -17.24
N TRP A 4 21.50 -1.53 -16.67
CA TRP A 4 20.67 -0.34 -16.87
C TRP A 4 20.56 0.12 -18.33
N SER A 5 21.54 -0.21 -19.17
CA SER A 5 21.52 0.16 -20.59
C SER A 5 20.45 -0.59 -21.40
N LYS A 6 19.91 -1.69 -20.84
CA LYS A 6 18.87 -2.52 -21.45
C LYS A 6 17.59 -2.59 -20.61
N THR A 7 17.52 -1.86 -19.51
CA THR A 7 16.38 -1.85 -18.60
C THR A 7 15.49 -0.65 -18.89
N LYS A 8 14.29 -0.90 -19.46
CA LYS A 8 13.29 0.14 -19.73
C LYS A 8 12.50 0.57 -18.48
N ALA A 9 12.36 -0.31 -17.50
CA ALA A 9 11.62 -0.07 -16.28
C ALA A 9 12.15 -0.94 -15.13
N TYR A 10 11.99 -0.49 -13.89
CA TYR A 10 12.46 -1.19 -12.71
C TYR A 10 11.46 -1.07 -11.55
N PRO A 11 11.32 -2.12 -10.72
CA PRO A 11 10.45 -2.09 -9.55
C PRO A 11 11.14 -1.44 -8.35
N TRP A 12 10.35 -0.81 -7.49
CA TRP A 12 10.74 -0.40 -6.15
C TRP A 12 9.53 -0.48 -5.22
N ARG A 13 9.46 -1.53 -4.40
CA ARG A 13 8.25 -1.89 -3.64
C ARG A 13 7.05 -2.04 -4.58
N THR A 14 5.92 -1.38 -4.29
CA THR A 14 4.67 -1.40 -5.07
C THR A 14 4.68 -0.49 -6.30
N TYR A 15 5.83 0.08 -6.63
CA TYR A 15 6.00 1.02 -7.72
C TYR A 15 6.83 0.40 -8.83
N ILE A 16 6.52 0.77 -10.06
CA ILE A 16 7.36 0.54 -11.21
C ILE A 16 7.68 1.89 -11.83
N PHE A 17 8.98 2.15 -11.95
CA PHE A 17 9.52 3.35 -12.56
C PHE A 17 9.99 3.03 -13.97
N VAL A 18 9.69 3.91 -14.91
CA VAL A 18 10.27 3.92 -16.25
C VAL A 18 11.68 4.52 -16.15
N ASN A 19 12.66 3.88 -16.79
CA ASN A 19 14.02 4.40 -16.90
C ASN A 19 14.05 5.51 -17.97
N LEU A 20 13.40 6.64 -17.66
CA LEU A 20 13.09 7.75 -18.55
C LEU A 20 14.31 8.66 -18.76
N LYS A 21 14.61 9.00 -20.01
CA LYS A 21 15.66 9.96 -20.38
C LYS A 21 15.39 11.34 -19.78
N GLY A 22 16.44 11.94 -19.24
CA GLY A 22 16.37 13.25 -18.59
C GLY A 22 15.82 13.24 -17.16
N ARG A 23 15.16 12.16 -16.73
CA ARG A 23 14.76 11.96 -15.33
C ARG A 23 15.74 11.07 -14.59
N GLU A 24 16.08 9.92 -15.16
CA GLU A 24 17.01 8.98 -14.53
C GLU A 24 18.44 9.15 -15.02
N PRO A 25 19.45 8.94 -14.15
CA PRO A 25 20.87 9.07 -14.54
C PRO A 25 21.27 8.20 -15.73
N THR A 26 20.61 7.04 -15.90
CA THR A 26 20.84 6.07 -16.97
C THR A 26 19.62 5.87 -17.86
N GLY A 27 18.76 6.89 -17.97
CA GLY A 27 17.52 6.85 -18.75
C GLY A 27 17.76 6.40 -20.19
N ILE A 28 17.00 5.39 -20.64
CA ILE A 28 17.06 4.89 -22.03
C ILE A 28 15.74 5.06 -22.78
N VAL A 29 14.63 5.24 -22.08
CA VAL A 29 13.30 5.44 -22.68
C VAL A 29 13.16 6.91 -23.07
N GLU A 30 12.84 7.18 -24.33
CA GLU A 30 12.57 8.55 -24.79
C GLU A 30 11.25 9.08 -24.19
N PRO A 31 11.12 10.40 -23.96
CA PRO A 31 9.88 10.99 -23.47
C PRO A 31 8.63 10.63 -24.29
N GLU A 32 8.78 10.52 -25.62
CA GLU A 32 7.69 10.18 -26.54
C GLU A 32 7.22 8.72 -26.39
N ASP A 33 8.09 7.83 -25.89
CA ASP A 33 7.80 6.42 -25.65
C ASP A 33 7.30 6.14 -24.21
N TYR A 34 7.29 7.15 -23.33
CA TYR A 34 6.95 6.97 -21.91
C TYR A 34 5.59 6.28 -21.72
N ASP A 35 4.54 6.76 -22.39
CA ASP A 35 3.19 6.20 -22.27
C ASP A 35 3.08 4.79 -22.82
N LYS A 36 3.80 4.51 -23.90
CA LYS A 36 3.88 3.18 -24.47
C LYS A 36 4.51 2.19 -23.48
N VAL A 37 5.62 2.58 -22.83
CA VAL A 37 6.27 1.74 -21.83
C VAL A 37 5.37 1.53 -20.60
N ARG A 38 4.64 2.56 -20.15
CA ARG A 38 3.65 2.40 -19.06
C ARG A 38 2.55 1.39 -19.42
N GLU A 39 2.09 1.40 -20.67
CA GLU A 39 1.13 0.41 -21.15
C GLU A 39 1.72 -1.00 -21.21
N GLU A 40 2.94 -1.17 -21.74
CA GLU A 40 3.67 -2.44 -21.74
C GLU A 40 3.80 -3.01 -20.31
N ILE A 41 4.10 -2.16 -19.33
CA ILE A 41 4.17 -2.53 -17.91
C ILE A 41 2.81 -3.02 -17.40
N LEU A 42 1.73 -2.26 -17.62
CA LEU A 42 0.38 -2.65 -17.17
C LEU A 42 -0.04 -3.99 -17.77
N GLN A 43 0.18 -4.18 -19.07
CA GLN A 43 -0.12 -5.44 -19.75
C GLN A 43 0.70 -6.61 -19.18
N ALA A 44 1.99 -6.40 -18.91
CA ALA A 44 2.83 -7.43 -18.30
C ALA A 44 2.34 -7.80 -16.89
N ILE A 45 2.04 -6.82 -16.04
CA ILE A 45 1.52 -7.05 -14.69
C ILE A 45 0.18 -7.80 -14.74
N TYR A 46 -0.75 -7.39 -15.59
CA TYR A 46 -2.05 -8.03 -15.72
C TYR A 46 -2.01 -9.38 -16.46
N SER A 47 -0.91 -9.70 -17.15
CA SER A 47 -0.68 -11.03 -17.74
C SER A 47 -0.22 -12.08 -16.72
N LEU A 48 0.21 -11.67 -15.52
CA LEU A 48 0.66 -12.59 -14.49
C LEU A 48 -0.46 -13.58 -14.12
N ARG A 49 -0.10 -14.86 -14.03
CA ARG A 49 -0.99 -15.94 -13.62
C ARG A 49 -0.28 -16.77 -12.56
N ASP A 50 -1.00 -17.03 -11.48
CA ASP A 50 -0.61 -18.05 -10.52
C ASP A 50 -0.61 -19.41 -11.23
N PRO A 51 0.52 -20.15 -11.23
CA PRO A 51 0.62 -21.42 -11.94
C PRO A 51 -0.26 -22.53 -11.34
N GLU A 52 -0.64 -22.44 -10.06
CA GLU A 52 -1.48 -23.44 -9.39
C GLU A 52 -2.97 -23.16 -9.61
N THR A 53 -3.38 -21.90 -9.53
CA THR A 53 -4.81 -21.51 -9.56
C THR A 53 -5.26 -20.92 -10.89
N GLY A 54 -4.33 -20.43 -11.71
CA GLY A 54 -4.61 -19.66 -12.92
C GLY A 54 -5.12 -18.24 -12.65
N GLU A 55 -5.18 -17.79 -11.39
CA GLU A 55 -5.66 -16.45 -11.07
C GLU A 55 -4.61 -15.36 -11.35
N CYS A 56 -5.07 -14.17 -11.73
CA CYS A 56 -4.19 -13.00 -11.71
C CYS A 56 -3.99 -12.54 -10.25
N PRO A 57 -2.73 -12.41 -9.78
CA PRO A 57 -2.43 -12.04 -8.40
C PRO A 57 -2.60 -10.54 -8.11
N ILE A 58 -2.99 -9.74 -9.11
CA ILE A 58 -3.08 -8.28 -9.04
C ILE A 58 -4.51 -7.87 -8.73
N ALA A 59 -4.70 -7.08 -7.68
CA ALA A 59 -5.99 -6.49 -7.32
C ALA A 59 -6.25 -5.21 -8.14
N LEU A 60 -5.22 -4.38 -8.30
CA LEU A 60 -5.29 -3.13 -9.04
C LEU A 60 -3.88 -2.77 -9.52
N ALA A 61 -3.74 -2.34 -10.78
CA ALA A 61 -2.56 -1.64 -11.26
C ALA A 61 -3.01 -0.41 -12.04
N VAL A 62 -2.46 0.75 -11.70
CA VAL A 62 -2.87 2.05 -12.23
C VAL A 62 -1.66 2.93 -12.53
N ARG A 63 -1.84 3.90 -13.41
CA ARG A 63 -0.87 4.97 -13.64
C ARG A 63 -0.90 5.94 -12.46
N LYS A 64 0.19 6.65 -12.24
CA LYS A 64 0.33 7.57 -11.10
C LYS A 64 -0.75 8.63 -11.02
N GLU A 65 -1.22 9.13 -12.16
CA GLU A 65 -2.25 10.17 -12.22
C GLU A 65 -3.59 9.68 -11.67
N ASP A 66 -3.91 8.40 -11.91
CA ASP A 66 -5.13 7.76 -11.39
C ASP A 66 -4.97 7.33 -9.92
N ALA A 67 -3.74 7.28 -9.40
CA ALA A 67 -3.43 6.83 -8.05
C ALA A 67 -3.51 7.95 -7.00
N GLU A 68 -3.65 9.21 -7.41
CA GLU A 68 -3.75 10.35 -6.49
C GLU A 68 -4.95 10.19 -5.53
N ILE A 69 -6.06 9.63 -6.01
CA ILE A 69 -7.25 9.33 -5.20
C ILE A 69 -6.98 8.28 -4.10
N LEU A 70 -5.92 7.49 -4.25
CA LEU A 70 -5.44 6.52 -3.26
C LEU A 70 -4.36 7.11 -2.34
N GLY A 71 -4.15 8.43 -2.39
CA GLY A 71 -3.13 9.15 -1.63
C GLY A 71 -1.72 8.96 -2.19
N GLN A 72 -1.58 8.52 -3.45
CA GLN A 72 -0.30 8.35 -4.11
C GLN A 72 -0.07 9.51 -5.08
N TRP A 73 0.62 10.56 -4.64
CA TRP A 73 0.90 11.74 -5.46
C TRP A 73 2.31 12.30 -5.24
N GLY A 74 2.74 13.18 -6.15
CA GLY A 74 4.03 13.86 -6.12
C GLY A 74 5.17 13.09 -6.80
N ASP A 75 6.35 13.72 -6.84
CA ASP A 75 7.47 13.30 -7.70
C ASP A 75 8.15 11.97 -7.28
N ARG A 76 7.81 11.46 -6.09
CA ARG A 76 8.39 10.22 -5.54
C ARG A 76 7.56 8.98 -5.83
N VAL A 77 6.39 9.15 -6.45
CA VAL A 77 5.50 8.05 -6.80
C VAL A 77 5.96 7.41 -8.12
N GLY A 78 5.90 6.08 -8.18
CA GLY A 78 6.22 5.33 -9.40
C GLY A 78 5.33 5.69 -10.57
N ASP A 79 5.75 5.38 -11.78
CA ASP A 79 4.96 5.66 -12.99
C ASP A 79 3.73 4.76 -13.11
N VAL A 80 3.85 3.54 -12.58
CA VAL A 80 2.77 2.58 -12.39
C VAL A 80 2.82 2.10 -10.93
N ILE A 81 1.66 2.02 -10.30
CA ILE A 81 1.48 1.50 -8.94
C ILE A 81 0.61 0.26 -9.04
N TYR A 82 0.99 -0.80 -8.34
CA TYR A 82 0.18 -2.01 -8.25
C TYR A 82 -0.07 -2.42 -6.81
N TYR A 83 -1.20 -3.11 -6.64
CA TYR A 83 -1.66 -3.72 -5.41
C TYR A 83 -1.95 -5.20 -5.67
N LEU A 84 -1.49 -6.05 -4.77
CA LEU A 84 -1.71 -7.48 -4.84
C LEU A 84 -3.11 -7.85 -4.30
N LYS A 85 -3.66 -8.94 -4.80
CA LYS A 85 -4.81 -9.60 -4.17
C LYS A 85 -4.37 -10.19 -2.83
N PRO A 86 -5.28 -10.25 -1.83
CA PRO A 86 -4.97 -10.92 -0.57
C PRO A 86 -4.48 -12.35 -0.78
N GLY A 87 -3.48 -12.76 -0.02
CA GLY A 87 -2.85 -14.08 -0.14
C GLY A 87 -1.59 -14.12 -1.03
N TYR A 88 -1.37 -13.11 -1.88
CA TYR A 88 -0.13 -12.93 -2.63
C TYR A 88 0.81 -11.96 -1.92
N THR A 89 2.12 -12.13 -2.10
CA THR A 89 3.18 -11.27 -1.56
C THR A 89 4.34 -11.21 -2.54
N ASP A 90 5.00 -10.06 -2.66
CA ASP A 90 6.28 -9.95 -3.40
C ASP A 90 7.50 -10.12 -2.48
N VAL A 91 7.27 -10.24 -1.17
CA VAL A 91 8.31 -10.55 -0.19
C VAL A 91 8.61 -12.04 -0.30
N ASP A 92 9.81 -12.34 -0.82
CA ASP A 92 10.36 -13.69 -0.82
C ASP A 92 10.66 -14.11 0.63
N LEU A 93 9.66 -14.72 1.25
CA LEU A 93 9.85 -15.50 2.46
C LEU A 93 10.37 -16.85 1.98
N ASP A 94 11.67 -17.11 2.11
CA ASP A 94 12.24 -18.43 1.83
C ASP A 94 11.46 -19.50 2.65
N ARG A 95 10.45 -20.10 2.01
CA ARG A 95 9.42 -20.91 2.67
C ARG A 95 10.01 -22.18 3.30
N ASN A 96 11.20 -22.59 2.84
CA ASN A 96 11.92 -23.74 3.36
C ASN A 96 12.45 -23.55 4.79
N GLN A 97 12.55 -22.31 5.29
CA GLN A 97 12.90 -22.06 6.69
C GLN A 97 11.69 -21.84 7.60
N ALA A 98 10.52 -21.51 7.06
CA ALA A 98 9.42 -20.96 7.86
C ALA A 98 8.39 -21.98 8.37
N VAL A 99 8.35 -23.24 7.90
CA VAL A 99 7.34 -24.20 8.37
C VAL A 99 7.87 -25.64 8.48
N ASN A 100 8.28 -26.04 9.68
CA ASN A 100 8.41 -27.44 10.10
C ASN A 100 7.74 -27.64 11.47
N LEU A 101 6.48 -27.21 11.61
CA LEU A 101 5.70 -27.47 12.82
C LEU A 101 4.73 -28.64 12.58
N PRO A 102 4.77 -29.69 13.42
CA PRO A 102 3.85 -30.81 13.33
C PRO A 102 2.38 -30.40 13.49
N LEU A 103 1.49 -31.06 12.74
CA LEU A 103 0.06 -30.78 12.66
C LEU A 103 -0.65 -30.77 14.03
N GLU A 104 -0.19 -31.58 14.99
CA GLU A 104 -0.75 -31.60 16.35
C GLU A 104 -0.51 -30.30 17.11
N LYS A 105 0.64 -29.65 16.88
CA LYS A 105 1.01 -28.39 17.53
C LYS A 105 0.27 -27.19 16.94
N LEU A 106 -0.16 -27.29 15.67
CA LEU A 106 -1.04 -26.32 15.03
C LEU A 106 -2.47 -26.40 15.59
N ARG A 107 -2.97 -27.60 15.89
CA ARG A 107 -4.32 -27.83 16.41
C ARG A 107 -4.50 -27.45 17.89
N SER A 108 -3.40 -27.28 18.64
CA SER A 108 -3.42 -26.89 20.05
C SER A 108 -3.41 -25.37 20.30
N LEU A 109 -3.24 -24.55 19.26
CA LEU A 109 -3.27 -23.09 19.38
C LEU A 109 -4.73 -22.63 19.49
N LYS A 110 -5.20 -22.47 20.72
CA LYS A 110 -6.43 -21.76 21.04
C LYS A 110 -6.05 -20.35 21.47
N ASP A 111 -6.86 -19.39 21.02
CA ASP A 111 -6.64 -17.95 21.07
C ASP A 111 -5.76 -17.43 19.92
N VAL A 112 -6.19 -16.33 19.31
CA VAL A 112 -5.54 -15.70 18.16
C VAL A 112 -4.17 -15.21 18.62
N GLU A 113 -3.14 -16.03 18.46
CA GLU A 113 -1.76 -15.62 18.73
C GLU A 113 -1.22 -14.76 17.59
N ALA A 114 -0.45 -13.72 17.95
CA ALA A 114 0.30 -12.93 17.00
C ALA A 114 1.22 -13.86 16.20
N SER A 115 0.99 -13.92 14.88
CA SER A 115 1.85 -14.69 14.00
C SER A 115 3.26 -14.13 14.03
N THR A 116 4.25 -15.00 14.22
CA THR A 116 5.68 -14.71 13.98
C THR A 116 6.00 -14.68 12.48
N GLN A 117 5.01 -14.97 11.63
CA GLN A 117 5.08 -14.77 10.19
C GLN A 117 4.78 -13.29 9.91
N ILE A 118 5.67 -12.66 9.13
CA ILE A 118 5.55 -11.25 8.77
C ILE A 118 4.18 -11.04 8.10
N CYS A 119 3.29 -10.32 8.78
CA CYS A 119 2.16 -9.68 8.10
C CYS A 119 2.72 -8.49 7.33
N ALA A 120 2.95 -8.66 6.03
CA ALA A 120 3.24 -7.52 5.17
C ALA A 120 1.95 -6.68 5.06
N HIS A 121 1.99 -5.43 5.51
CA HIS A 121 0.90 -4.46 5.27
C HIS A 121 1.17 -3.64 4.00
N HIS A 122 2.40 -3.68 3.49
CA HIS A 122 2.74 -3.03 2.23
C HIS A 122 2.25 -3.95 1.10
N GLN A 123 1.65 -3.39 0.04
CA GLN A 123 1.16 -4.06 -1.19
C GLN A 123 -0.35 -4.29 -1.35
N PHE A 124 -1.17 -4.05 -0.34
CA PHE A 124 -2.62 -4.22 -0.48
C PHE A 124 -3.35 -2.88 -0.59
N LEU A 125 -4.52 -2.90 -1.24
CA LEU A 125 -5.41 -1.74 -1.23
C LEU A 125 -5.76 -1.34 0.21
N PRO A 126 -5.90 -0.04 0.54
CA PRO A 126 -6.22 0.42 1.91
C PRO A 126 -7.53 -0.13 2.48
N THR A 127 -8.39 -0.68 1.63
CA THR A 127 -9.68 -1.29 2.01
C THR A 127 -9.58 -2.78 2.31
N THR A 128 -8.44 -3.42 2.03
CA THR A 128 -8.27 -4.86 2.09
C THR A 128 -8.51 -5.44 3.48
N THR A 129 -9.26 -6.55 3.50
CA THR A 129 -9.48 -7.42 4.64
C THR A 129 -9.26 -8.86 4.22
N TYR A 130 -8.62 -9.66 5.07
CA TYR A 130 -8.36 -11.07 4.78
C TYR A 130 -8.14 -11.86 6.07
N GLY A 131 -8.73 -13.06 6.16
CA GLY A 131 -8.56 -13.93 7.33
C GLY A 131 -8.95 -13.29 8.68
N GLY A 132 -9.94 -12.39 8.69
CA GLY A 132 -10.33 -11.63 9.87
C GLY A 132 -9.43 -10.42 10.20
N MET A 133 -8.37 -10.19 9.43
CA MET A 133 -7.47 -9.04 9.56
C MET A 133 -7.83 -7.93 8.57
N SER A 134 -7.36 -6.71 8.85
CA SER A 134 -7.46 -5.57 7.94
C SER A 134 -6.16 -4.80 7.88
N ILE A 135 -5.85 -4.22 6.72
CA ILE A 135 -4.75 -3.27 6.57
C ILE A 135 -5.06 -1.89 7.19
N LYS A 136 -6.34 -1.60 7.47
CA LYS A 136 -6.75 -0.33 8.07
C LYS A 136 -6.12 -0.18 9.44
N ALA A 137 -5.51 0.98 9.69
CA ALA A 137 -5.04 1.36 11.00
C ALA A 137 -6.20 1.62 11.97
N VAL A 138 -5.90 1.56 13.27
CA VAL A 138 -6.83 1.92 14.34
C VAL A 138 -6.57 3.35 14.78
N PHE A 139 -7.63 4.15 14.90
CA PHE A 139 -7.58 5.51 15.44
C PHE A 139 -8.51 5.63 16.64
N ILE A 140 -7.99 6.13 17.76
CA ILE A 140 -8.71 6.29 19.04
C ILE A 140 -8.42 7.68 19.59
N MET A 141 -9.46 8.39 20.03
CA MET A 141 -9.36 9.68 20.72
C MET A 141 -10.07 9.60 22.07
N SER A 142 -9.50 10.25 23.08
CA SER A 142 -10.09 10.38 24.41
C SER A 142 -9.56 11.65 25.08
N GLY A 143 -10.45 12.42 25.71
CA GLY A 143 -10.08 13.66 26.39
C GLY A 143 -11.25 14.63 26.53
N PRO A 144 -11.00 15.84 27.08
CA PRO A 144 -11.99 16.90 27.15
C PRO A 144 -12.56 17.25 25.77
N GLY A 145 -13.88 17.44 25.69
CA GLY A 145 -14.58 17.78 24.44
C GLY A 145 -14.63 16.68 23.39
N VAL A 146 -14.15 15.45 23.68
CA VAL A 146 -14.27 14.28 22.79
C VAL A 146 -15.47 13.45 23.22
N LYS A 147 -16.35 13.11 22.27
CA LYS A 147 -17.56 12.32 22.52
C LYS A 147 -17.23 10.96 23.12
N LYS A 148 -17.89 10.62 24.22
CA LYS A 148 -17.77 9.30 24.87
C LYS A 148 -18.56 8.24 24.12
N GLY A 149 -17.95 7.06 23.93
CA GLY A 149 -18.60 5.92 23.28
C GLY A 149 -18.92 6.10 21.80
N TYR A 150 -18.45 7.20 21.18
CA TYR A 150 -18.69 7.46 19.77
C TYR A 150 -17.84 6.52 18.91
N ARG A 151 -18.51 5.77 18.01
CA ARG A 151 -17.85 4.94 17.00
C ARG A 151 -18.22 5.48 15.62
N ARG A 152 -17.22 6.00 14.92
CA ARG A 152 -17.40 6.51 13.56
C ARG A 152 -17.70 5.34 12.60
N ARG A 153 -18.67 5.55 11.70
CA ARG A 153 -19.12 4.52 10.74
C ARG A 153 -18.11 4.28 9.61
N THR A 154 -17.44 5.35 9.18
CA THR A 154 -16.45 5.31 8.09
C THR A 154 -15.05 5.59 8.62
N PRO A 155 -13.99 5.08 7.96
CA PRO A 155 -12.62 5.40 8.32
C PRO A 155 -12.27 6.86 7.98
N ILE A 156 -11.22 7.36 8.63
CA ILE A 156 -10.57 8.64 8.31
C ILE A 156 -9.33 8.36 7.46
N TRP A 157 -8.79 9.39 6.81
CA TRP A 157 -7.48 9.29 6.18
C TRP A 157 -6.39 9.50 7.22
N GLN A 158 -5.22 8.88 7.04
CA GLN A 158 -4.09 9.06 7.95
C GLN A 158 -3.64 10.53 8.00
N ILE A 159 -3.75 11.26 6.90
CA ILE A 159 -3.43 12.69 6.81
C ILE A 159 -4.37 13.58 7.63
N ASP A 160 -5.55 13.08 8.02
CA ASP A 160 -6.53 13.82 8.84
C ASP A 160 -6.10 13.92 10.32
N VAL A 161 -5.14 13.10 10.76
CA VAL A 161 -4.73 13.02 12.18
C VAL A 161 -4.07 14.30 12.67
N ALA A 162 -3.10 14.82 11.93
CA ALA A 162 -2.35 16.01 12.32
C ALA A 162 -3.23 17.27 12.46
N PRO A 163 -4.08 17.65 11.48
CA PRO A 163 -4.97 18.81 11.64
C PRO A 163 -6.00 18.59 12.75
N THR A 164 -6.45 17.35 12.99
CA THR A 164 -7.39 17.04 14.09
C THR A 164 -6.77 17.27 15.46
N ILE A 165 -5.51 16.86 15.66
CA ILE A 165 -4.80 17.11 16.92
C ILE A 165 -4.56 18.62 17.11
N ALA A 166 -4.13 19.34 16.07
CA ALA A 166 -3.93 20.78 16.14
C ALA A 166 -5.22 21.51 16.56
N PHE A 167 -6.35 21.15 15.94
CA PHE A 167 -7.67 21.67 16.31
C PHE A 167 -8.01 21.41 17.79
N ALA A 168 -7.81 20.18 18.26
CA ALA A 168 -8.07 19.81 19.66
C ALA A 168 -7.26 20.64 20.67
N LEU A 169 -6.05 21.07 20.28
CA LEU A 169 -5.15 21.86 21.11
C LEU A 169 -5.34 23.37 20.96
N GLY A 170 -6.29 23.84 20.14
CA GLY A 170 -6.43 25.26 19.83
C GLY A 170 -5.24 25.86 19.08
N MET A 171 -4.49 25.00 18.36
CA MET A 171 -3.32 25.38 17.58
C MET A 171 -3.69 25.60 16.11
N PRO A 172 -2.95 26.44 15.37
CA PRO A 172 -3.08 26.50 13.92
C PRO A 172 -2.75 25.13 13.30
N ALA A 173 -3.46 24.78 12.24
CA ALA A 173 -3.17 23.57 11.48
C ALA A 173 -1.75 23.65 10.87
N PRO A 174 -1.02 22.52 10.73
CA PRO A 174 0.27 22.50 10.05
C PRO A 174 0.12 23.06 8.62
N ALA A 175 0.98 24.01 8.24
CA ALA A 175 0.82 24.75 6.98
C ALA A 175 0.82 23.88 5.71
N GLN A 176 1.40 22.67 5.78
CA GLN A 176 1.52 21.73 4.67
C GLN A 176 0.60 20.51 4.81
N CYS A 177 -0.40 20.54 5.70
CA CYS A 177 -1.33 19.41 5.80
C CYS A 177 -2.42 19.49 4.73
N ASP A 178 -2.62 18.39 4.01
CA ASP A 178 -3.73 18.25 3.05
C ASP A 178 -4.97 17.56 3.67
N GLY A 179 -4.82 17.05 4.90
CA GLY A 179 -5.90 16.41 5.63
C GLY A 179 -6.89 17.42 6.19
N LYS A 180 -8.03 16.90 6.65
CA LYS A 180 -9.09 17.70 7.28
C LYS A 180 -9.27 17.35 8.74
N VAL A 181 -9.80 18.30 9.51
CA VAL A 181 -10.19 18.06 10.90
C VAL A 181 -11.37 17.09 10.94
N VAL A 182 -11.25 16.06 11.76
CA VAL A 182 -12.30 15.06 11.98
C VAL A 182 -13.26 15.56 13.07
N HIS A 183 -14.10 16.53 12.71
CA HIS A 183 -14.98 17.24 13.65
C HIS A 183 -16.01 16.35 14.37
N ASP A 184 -16.40 15.21 13.78
CA ASP A 184 -17.44 14.37 14.34
C ASP A 184 -17.06 13.67 15.67
N PHE A 185 -15.77 13.62 16.01
CA PHE A 185 -15.28 13.13 17.31
C PHE A 185 -15.49 14.11 18.48
N PHE A 186 -15.74 15.40 18.22
CA PHE A 186 -15.88 16.42 19.26
C PHE A 186 -17.35 16.68 19.62
N GLU A 187 -17.60 17.14 20.86
CA GLU A 187 -18.91 17.56 21.39
C GLU A 187 -19.48 18.79 20.67
#